data_AF-A0A1W9L5U2-F1
#
_entry.id   AF-A0A1W9L5U2-F1
#
_cell.length_a   1.000
_cell.length_b   1.000
_cell.length_c   1.000
_cell.angle_alpha   90.00
_cell.angle_beta   90.00
_cell.angle_gamma   90.00
#
_symmetry.space_group_name_H-M   'P 1'
#
loop_
_entity.id
_entity.type
_entity.pdbx_description
1 polymer ?
#
loop_
_entity_poly.entity_id
_entity_poly.type
_entity_poly.pdbx_seq_one_letter_code
_entity_poly.pdbx_strand_id
1 'polypeptide(L)'
;QLTASLLADGSLRANALVTVSPGHVKSRLTEEVGTLPYSGGKLEVHITENGLAADLDFKLLDHSAMQGSLTLPHLNRIPLAAEQPLQGQLQATFADAQMLPVFVPALANTRGTLRADVTLGGTLGSPKINGQVQLQQAATDLPNVGLALKEIYVRIRGDNSNTVQLQAQLKSGKGILHITGQMRLTPSATEAWLADIQVTGDHLEVVNIPAAWALASPRITVHIAPQRVEVQGNITIPEATITPTNSSAGSLITVSDDVVIVNPQKPTSTEAATEQWAISSRVKIILGDKVTFNGMGFNSHIGGAIIASNLPHKETTGNGELHLLAGTYKAYGQNLKVERGRITFAGGPIDNPSLDVRASRRIRRTGEDDVIAGIQVLGTAQAPKISLFSVPTLDQTNTLSYILLGKPASSATSGENQVLLSAASTLPFAQGEGMIKKISTQLGLDEAGLSSEGGIGETALVVGKYLSPNLYISYGIGLFDNSNVFRIRYELSKRWRIETETGTQSGVDLRYTLER
;
A
#
# COMPACT_ATOMS: atom_id res chain seq x y z
N GLN A 1 17.01 -6.61 -43.29
CA GLN A 1 17.36 -6.01 -44.59
C GLN A 1 16.27 -5.01 -44.95
N LEU A 2 16.63 -3.78 -45.31
CA LEU A 2 15.66 -2.74 -45.67
C LEU A 2 16.16 -2.03 -46.93
N THR A 3 15.32 -1.93 -47.95
CA THR A 3 15.53 -1.10 -49.13
C THR A 3 14.32 -0.20 -49.30
N ALA A 4 14.53 1.10 -49.45
CA ALA A 4 13.44 2.07 -49.64
C ALA A 4 13.87 3.14 -50.66
N SER A 5 12.94 3.56 -51.51
CA SER A 5 13.11 4.64 -52.45
C SER A 5 11.87 5.52 -52.50
N LEU A 6 12.09 6.82 -52.54
CA LEU A 6 11.07 7.83 -52.84
C LEU A 6 11.24 8.23 -54.31
N LEU A 7 10.22 7.97 -55.12
CA LEU A 7 10.24 8.28 -56.54
C LEU A 7 9.93 9.77 -56.77
N ALA A 8 10.29 10.29 -57.95
CA ALA A 8 10.13 11.70 -58.31
C ALA A 8 8.66 12.18 -58.34
N ASP A 9 7.71 11.23 -58.44
CA ASP A 9 6.27 11.47 -58.35
C ASP A 9 5.74 11.51 -56.90
N GLY A 10 6.63 11.36 -55.91
CA GLY A 10 6.31 11.31 -54.48
C GLY A 10 5.85 9.95 -53.98
N SER A 11 5.85 8.90 -54.83
CA SER A 11 5.47 7.55 -54.42
C SER A 11 6.59 6.85 -53.63
N LEU A 12 6.19 6.12 -52.59
CA LEU A 12 7.10 5.36 -51.73
C LEU A 12 7.14 3.90 -52.19
N ARG A 13 8.34 3.37 -52.43
CA ARG A 13 8.57 1.93 -52.60
C ARG A 13 9.53 1.45 -51.53
N ALA A 14 9.20 0.35 -50.87
CA ALA A 14 10.06 -0.20 -49.83
C ALA A 14 9.92 -1.72 -49.73
N ASN A 15 11.02 -2.40 -49.45
CA ASN A 15 11.03 -3.80 -49.06
C ASN A 15 11.80 -3.90 -47.74
N ALA A 16 11.15 -4.44 -46.72
CA ALA A 16 11.76 -4.75 -45.45
C ALA A 16 11.62 -6.23 -45.18
N LEU A 17 12.73 -6.86 -44.80
CA LEU A 17 12.78 -8.20 -44.26
C LEU A 17 13.43 -8.13 -42.88
N VAL A 18 12.65 -8.37 -41.85
CA VAL A 18 13.13 -8.50 -40.47
C VAL A 18 13.10 -9.98 -40.10
N THR A 19 14.28 -10.56 -39.92
CA THR A 19 14.42 -11.92 -39.39
C THR A 19 14.91 -11.83 -37.96
N VAL A 20 14.21 -12.48 -37.05
CA VAL A 20 14.61 -12.57 -35.65
C VAL A 20 15.11 -13.98 -35.40
N SER A 21 16.40 -14.11 -35.09
CA SER A 21 17.02 -15.38 -34.69
C SER A 21 16.51 -15.80 -33.30
N PRO A 22 16.51 -17.10 -32.95
CA PRO A 22 16.13 -17.55 -31.62
C PRO A 22 16.85 -16.77 -30.51
N GLY A 23 16.12 -16.44 -29.44
CA GLY A 23 16.66 -15.60 -28.39
C GLY A 23 15.74 -15.48 -27.19
N HIS A 24 15.95 -14.44 -26.38
CA HIS A 24 15.10 -14.12 -25.23
C HIS A 24 14.64 -12.67 -25.33
N VAL A 25 13.34 -12.43 -25.15
CA VAL A 25 12.82 -11.08 -24.91
C VAL A 25 13.03 -10.76 -23.45
N LYS A 26 13.77 -9.68 -23.19
CA LYS A 26 13.89 -9.07 -21.86
C LYS A 26 12.96 -7.87 -21.82
N SER A 27 11.93 -7.93 -21.00
CA SER A 27 11.10 -6.76 -20.73
C SER A 27 11.63 -6.04 -19.49
N ARG A 28 11.77 -4.71 -19.60
CA ARG A 28 12.00 -3.79 -18.48
C ARG A 28 10.75 -2.98 -18.16
N LEU A 29 9.58 -3.62 -18.25
CA LEU A 29 8.35 -2.99 -17.76
C LEU A 29 8.33 -2.90 -16.22
N THR A 30 9.22 -3.62 -15.53
CA THR A 30 9.44 -3.60 -14.07
C THR A 30 10.92 -3.62 -13.71
N GLU A 31 11.24 -3.42 -12.43
CA GLU A 31 12.60 -3.60 -11.88
C GLU A 31 13.12 -5.05 -12.03
N GLU A 32 12.23 -6.04 -12.08
CA GLU A 32 12.57 -7.42 -12.41
C GLU A 32 12.59 -7.67 -13.93
N VAL A 33 13.66 -8.32 -14.41
CA VAL A 33 13.84 -8.66 -15.83
C VAL A 33 13.19 -10.03 -16.11
N GLY A 34 11.96 -10.01 -16.63
CA GLY A 34 11.35 -11.21 -17.20
C GLY A 34 12.04 -11.62 -18.50
N THR A 35 12.40 -12.90 -18.65
CA THR A 35 12.95 -13.47 -19.90
C THR A 35 11.95 -14.42 -20.54
N LEU A 36 11.52 -14.13 -21.77
CA LEU A 36 10.71 -15.04 -22.57
C LEU A 36 11.53 -15.59 -23.75
N PRO A 37 11.83 -16.90 -23.80
CA PRO A 37 12.50 -17.48 -24.95
C PRO A 37 11.59 -17.42 -26.18
N TYR A 38 12.19 -17.24 -27.35
CA TYR A 38 11.50 -17.34 -28.63
C TYR A 38 12.35 -18.10 -29.66
N SER A 39 11.72 -18.90 -30.53
CA SER A 39 12.39 -19.71 -31.57
C SER A 39 12.75 -18.93 -32.84
N GLY A 40 12.23 -17.72 -32.99
CA GLY A 40 12.54 -16.81 -34.08
C GLY A 40 11.32 -16.45 -34.93
N GLY A 41 11.53 -15.65 -35.96
CA GLY A 41 10.43 -15.22 -36.82
C GLY A 41 10.86 -14.37 -37.99
N LYS A 42 9.91 -14.11 -38.88
CA LYS A 42 10.05 -13.30 -40.07
C LYS A 42 8.92 -12.28 -40.11
N LEU A 43 9.27 -11.04 -40.39
CA LEU A 43 8.34 -9.99 -40.80
C LEU A 43 8.79 -9.47 -42.16
N GLU A 44 7.95 -9.66 -43.15
CA GLU A 44 8.11 -9.10 -44.49
C GLU A 44 7.20 -7.90 -44.65
N VAL A 45 7.71 -6.82 -45.23
CA VAL A 45 6.93 -5.64 -45.55
C VAL A 45 7.29 -5.19 -46.96
N HIS A 46 6.27 -4.99 -47.78
CA HIS A 46 6.38 -4.53 -49.16
C HIS A 46 5.49 -3.30 -49.34
N ILE A 47 6.07 -2.20 -49.81
CA ILE A 47 5.33 -1.01 -50.23
C ILE A 47 5.50 -0.91 -51.74
N THR A 48 4.38 -1.01 -52.45
CA THR A 48 4.28 -0.96 -53.91
C THR A 48 3.26 0.09 -54.34
N GLU A 49 3.02 0.24 -55.64
CA GLU A 49 1.96 1.11 -56.18
C GLU A 49 0.57 0.73 -55.68
N ASN A 50 0.36 -0.53 -55.29
CA ASN A 50 -0.90 -1.02 -54.75
C ASN A 50 -1.07 -0.71 -53.25
N GLY A 51 -0.04 -0.17 -52.59
CA GLY A 51 -0.01 0.13 -51.16
C GLY A 51 0.97 -0.75 -50.38
N LEU A 52 0.78 -0.81 -49.05
CA LEU A 52 1.59 -1.60 -48.14
C LEU A 52 0.98 -2.99 -47.95
N ALA A 53 1.81 -4.03 -48.00
CA ALA A 53 1.52 -5.38 -47.56
C ALA A 53 2.59 -5.82 -46.56
N ALA A 54 2.18 -6.46 -45.46
CA ALA A 54 3.08 -7.01 -44.47
C ALA A 54 2.63 -8.40 -44.06
N ASP A 55 3.57 -9.33 -43.95
CA ASP A 55 3.36 -10.71 -43.56
C ASP A 55 4.24 -11.05 -42.36
N LEU A 56 3.61 -11.57 -41.31
CA LEU A 56 4.22 -11.95 -40.05
C LEU A 56 4.15 -13.47 -39.89
N ASP A 57 5.29 -14.11 -39.65
CA ASP A 57 5.37 -15.51 -39.22
C ASP A 57 6.39 -15.62 -38.08
N PHE A 58 5.89 -15.75 -36.85
CA PHE A 58 6.69 -15.85 -35.64
C PHE A 58 6.44 -17.18 -34.93
N LYS A 59 7.54 -17.86 -34.60
CA LYS A 59 7.56 -19.09 -33.80
C LYS A 59 8.17 -18.74 -32.45
N LEU A 60 7.34 -18.75 -31.40
CA LEU A 60 7.78 -18.35 -30.07
C LEU A 60 8.29 -19.57 -29.29
N LEU A 61 7.43 -20.54 -29.02
CA LEU A 61 7.77 -21.71 -28.21
C LEU A 61 7.39 -22.97 -28.97
N ASP A 62 7.76 -24.15 -28.44
CA ASP A 62 7.21 -25.41 -28.94
C ASP A 62 5.68 -25.33 -28.97
N HIS A 63 5.10 -25.65 -30.13
CA HIS A 63 3.66 -25.57 -30.41
C HIS A 63 3.03 -24.17 -30.23
N SER A 64 3.82 -23.09 -30.30
CA SER A 64 3.33 -21.72 -30.23
C SER A 64 3.76 -20.88 -31.43
N ALA A 65 2.79 -20.41 -32.21
CA ALA A 65 3.01 -19.66 -33.44
C ALA A 65 2.05 -18.47 -33.55
N MET A 66 2.52 -17.41 -34.19
CA MET A 66 1.75 -16.24 -34.55
C MET A 66 1.98 -15.96 -36.03
N GLN A 67 0.90 -15.96 -36.79
CA GLN A 67 0.88 -15.68 -38.22
C GLN A 67 -0.09 -14.56 -38.48
N GLY A 68 0.26 -13.64 -39.37
CA GLY A 68 -0.67 -12.58 -39.73
C GLY A 68 -0.29 -11.92 -41.03
N SER A 69 -1.26 -11.26 -41.64
CA SER A 69 -1.03 -10.38 -42.77
C SER A 69 -1.78 -9.07 -42.58
N LEU A 70 -1.21 -7.99 -43.11
CA LEU A 70 -1.74 -6.64 -43.01
C LEU A 70 -1.56 -5.96 -44.36
N THR A 71 -2.61 -5.33 -44.86
CA THR A 71 -2.56 -4.53 -46.08
C THR A 71 -3.16 -3.15 -45.83
N LEU A 72 -2.49 -2.12 -46.36
CA LEU A 72 -2.97 -0.75 -46.45
C LEU A 72 -3.07 -0.39 -47.94
N PRO A 73 -4.20 -0.72 -48.59
CA PRO A 73 -4.40 -0.44 -50.01
C PRO A 73 -4.21 1.03 -50.35
N HIS A 74 -3.58 1.31 -51.49
CA HIS A 74 -3.38 2.66 -52.02
C HIS A 74 -2.62 3.62 -51.08
N LEU A 75 -1.83 3.07 -50.15
CA LEU A 75 -0.94 3.88 -49.33
C LEU A 75 -0.02 4.72 -50.23
N ASN A 76 -0.29 6.01 -50.33
CA ASN A 76 0.39 6.91 -51.25
C ASN A 76 1.09 8.09 -50.56
N ARG A 77 0.85 8.30 -49.25
CA ARG A 77 1.38 9.43 -48.47
C ARG A 77 1.57 9.04 -47.01
N ILE A 78 2.55 9.65 -46.37
CA ILE A 78 2.80 9.63 -44.92
C ILE A 78 2.72 11.11 -44.45
N PRO A 79 2.04 11.45 -43.33
CA PRO A 79 1.42 10.56 -42.34
C PRO A 79 0.16 9.86 -42.84
N LEU A 80 -0.19 8.75 -42.18
CA LEU A 80 -1.39 7.97 -42.48
C LEU A 80 -2.66 8.77 -42.17
N ALA A 81 -3.58 8.84 -43.13
CA ALA A 81 -4.88 9.46 -42.93
C ALA A 81 -5.88 8.50 -42.24
N ALA A 82 -6.89 9.04 -41.56
CA ALA A 82 -7.93 8.24 -40.90
C ALA A 82 -8.75 7.41 -41.90
N GLU A 83 -8.83 7.87 -43.15
CA GLU A 83 -9.55 7.23 -44.25
C GLU A 83 -8.76 6.09 -44.90
N GLN A 84 -7.47 5.92 -44.55
CA GLN A 84 -6.62 4.87 -45.10
C GLN A 84 -7.28 3.50 -44.91
N PRO A 85 -7.63 2.79 -46.00
CA PRO A 85 -8.20 1.45 -45.90
C PRO A 85 -7.23 0.50 -45.21
N LEU A 86 -7.79 -0.38 -44.39
CA LEU A 86 -7.07 -1.36 -43.59
C LEU A 86 -7.72 -2.73 -43.79
N GLN A 87 -6.91 -3.74 -44.11
CA GLN A 87 -7.33 -5.14 -44.07
C GLN A 87 -6.24 -5.97 -43.43
N GLY A 88 -6.57 -6.85 -42.51
CA GLY A 88 -5.60 -7.75 -41.92
C GLY A 88 -6.22 -8.98 -41.30
N GLN A 89 -5.37 -9.96 -41.04
CA GLN A 89 -5.72 -11.19 -40.34
C GLN A 89 -4.58 -11.54 -39.39
N LEU A 90 -4.93 -12.07 -38.22
CA LEU A 90 -3.99 -12.53 -37.21
C LEU A 90 -4.51 -13.85 -36.66
N GLN A 91 -3.70 -14.89 -36.81
CA GLN A 91 -3.88 -16.19 -36.18
C GLN A 91 -2.73 -16.40 -35.21
N ALA A 92 -3.05 -16.61 -33.94
CA ALA A 92 -2.05 -16.92 -32.93
C ALA A 92 -2.52 -18.11 -32.10
N THR A 93 -1.64 -19.08 -31.90
CA THR A 93 -1.84 -20.18 -30.98
C THR A 93 -0.66 -20.25 -30.07
N PHE A 94 -0.92 -20.26 -28.77
CA PHE A 94 0.08 -20.48 -27.75
C PHE A 94 -0.35 -21.66 -26.90
N ALA A 95 0.51 -22.68 -26.86
CA ALA A 95 0.28 -23.87 -26.05
C ALA A 95 0.31 -23.56 -24.55
N ASP A 96 1.04 -22.51 -24.16
CA ASP A 96 1.10 -22.03 -22.77
C ASP A 96 1.16 -20.49 -22.71
N ALA A 97 0.58 -19.90 -21.67
CA ALA A 97 0.41 -18.46 -21.50
C ALA A 97 1.59 -17.78 -20.76
N GLN A 98 2.76 -18.40 -20.75
CA GLN A 98 4.02 -17.90 -20.17
C GLN A 98 4.46 -16.51 -20.68
N MET A 99 3.92 -16.02 -21.80
CA MET A 99 4.20 -14.66 -22.27
C MET A 99 3.43 -13.58 -21.52
N LEU A 100 2.32 -13.90 -20.84
CA LEU A 100 1.47 -12.89 -20.20
C LEU A 100 2.20 -12.08 -19.11
N PRO A 101 3.06 -12.66 -18.25
CA PRO A 101 3.87 -11.89 -17.29
C PRO A 101 4.74 -10.81 -17.92
N VAL A 102 5.16 -10.98 -19.18
CA VAL A 102 5.95 -9.97 -19.91
C VAL A 102 5.14 -8.68 -20.12
N PHE A 103 3.83 -8.80 -20.30
CA PHE A 103 2.91 -7.68 -20.54
C PHE A 103 2.14 -7.24 -19.29
N VAL A 104 1.96 -8.14 -18.34
CA VAL A 104 1.28 -7.90 -17.06
C VAL A 104 2.21 -8.34 -15.93
N PRO A 105 3.15 -7.48 -15.51
CA PRO A 105 4.22 -7.87 -14.58
C PRO A 105 3.74 -8.30 -13.18
N ALA A 106 2.50 -7.99 -12.82
CA ALA A 106 1.89 -8.46 -11.57
C ALA A 106 1.64 -9.97 -11.55
N LEU A 107 1.64 -10.63 -12.71
CA LEU A 107 1.39 -12.06 -12.86
C LEU A 107 2.68 -12.87 -12.74
N ALA A 108 2.61 -14.00 -12.06
CA ALA A 108 3.67 -15.00 -12.03
C ALA A 108 3.13 -16.41 -12.34
N ASN A 109 4.02 -17.32 -12.75
CA ASN A 109 3.70 -18.74 -13.00
C ASN A 109 2.48 -18.97 -13.90
N THR A 110 2.25 -18.08 -14.86
CA THR A 110 1.08 -18.10 -15.72
C THR A 110 1.15 -19.26 -16.70
N ARG A 111 0.07 -20.05 -16.77
CA ARG A 111 -0.10 -21.20 -17.66
C ARG A 111 -1.46 -21.16 -18.35
N GLY A 112 -1.62 -21.92 -19.42
CA GLY A 112 -2.89 -22.12 -20.13
C GLY A 112 -2.82 -21.84 -21.63
N THR A 113 -3.84 -22.25 -22.38
CA THR A 113 -3.81 -22.14 -23.84
C THR A 113 -4.45 -20.84 -24.32
N LEU A 114 -3.74 -20.07 -25.15
CA LEU A 114 -4.25 -18.86 -25.80
C LEU A 114 -4.44 -19.12 -27.30
N ARG A 115 -5.63 -18.82 -27.83
CA ARG A 115 -5.89 -18.84 -29.28
C ARG A 115 -6.51 -17.51 -29.70
N ALA A 116 -6.04 -16.98 -30.81
CA ALA A 116 -6.58 -15.79 -31.44
C ALA A 116 -6.79 -16.07 -32.93
N ASP A 117 -7.96 -15.72 -33.43
CA ASP A 117 -8.29 -15.67 -34.84
C ASP A 117 -9.05 -14.36 -35.05
N VAL A 118 -8.37 -13.36 -35.59
CA VAL A 118 -8.88 -11.99 -35.67
C VAL A 118 -8.66 -11.46 -37.09
N THR A 119 -9.72 -10.93 -37.67
CA THR A 119 -9.71 -10.19 -38.93
C THR A 119 -9.98 -8.72 -38.66
N LEU A 120 -9.22 -7.85 -39.31
CA LEU A 120 -9.33 -6.40 -39.28
C LEU A 120 -9.78 -5.91 -40.65
N GLY A 121 -10.71 -4.97 -40.68
CA GLY A 121 -11.20 -4.33 -41.90
C GLY A 121 -11.53 -2.85 -41.67
N GLY A 122 -12.10 -2.20 -42.69
CA GLY A 122 -12.52 -0.79 -42.59
C GLY A 122 -11.39 0.18 -42.90
N THR A 123 -11.28 1.25 -42.11
CA THR A 123 -10.24 2.28 -42.24
C THR A 123 -9.50 2.46 -40.93
N LEU A 124 -8.34 3.13 -40.93
CA LEU A 124 -7.60 3.42 -39.69
C LEU A 124 -8.41 4.20 -38.65
N GLY A 125 -9.29 5.11 -39.09
CA GLY A 125 -10.18 5.90 -38.22
C GLY A 125 -11.46 5.19 -37.80
N SER A 126 -11.85 4.10 -38.46
CA SER A 126 -13.00 3.28 -38.06
C SER A 126 -12.72 1.80 -38.34
N PRO A 127 -11.83 1.18 -37.54
CA PRO A 127 -11.46 -0.21 -37.75
C PRO A 127 -12.63 -1.13 -37.40
N LYS A 128 -12.86 -2.13 -38.25
CA LYS A 128 -13.82 -3.20 -38.02
C LYS A 128 -13.07 -4.44 -37.58
N ILE A 129 -13.33 -4.88 -36.35
CA ILE A 129 -12.71 -6.07 -35.77
C ILE A 129 -13.72 -7.21 -35.79
N ASN A 130 -13.32 -8.36 -36.31
CA ASN A 130 -14.12 -9.58 -36.32
C ASN A 130 -13.26 -10.78 -35.92
N GLY A 131 -13.86 -11.77 -35.27
CA GLY A 131 -13.16 -12.97 -34.81
C GLY A 131 -13.16 -13.10 -33.29
N GLN A 132 -12.25 -13.90 -32.74
CA GLN A 132 -12.21 -14.23 -31.32
C GLN A 132 -10.81 -14.42 -30.78
N VAL A 133 -10.63 -14.04 -29.51
CA VAL A 133 -9.47 -14.39 -28.69
C VAL A 133 -9.97 -15.19 -27.49
N GLN A 134 -9.34 -16.31 -27.19
CA GLN A 134 -9.73 -17.21 -26.12
C GLN A 134 -8.52 -17.64 -25.29
N LEU A 135 -8.59 -17.44 -23.98
CA LEU A 135 -7.68 -18.02 -22.99
C LEU A 135 -8.46 -19.09 -22.21
N GLN A 136 -7.93 -20.30 -22.16
CA GLN A 136 -8.61 -21.45 -21.53
C GLN A 136 -7.65 -22.26 -20.68
N GLN A 137 -8.22 -22.96 -19.69
CA GLN A 137 -7.48 -23.81 -18.76
C GLN A 137 -6.32 -23.06 -18.09
N ALA A 138 -6.50 -21.76 -17.89
CA ALA A 138 -5.42 -20.91 -17.42
C ALA A 138 -5.40 -20.82 -15.89
N ALA A 139 -4.19 -20.58 -15.37
CA ALA A 139 -3.93 -20.33 -13.97
C ALA A 139 -2.75 -19.36 -13.85
N THR A 140 -2.75 -18.53 -12.81
CA THR A 140 -1.67 -17.57 -12.56
C THR A 140 -1.61 -17.22 -11.08
N ASP A 141 -0.43 -16.85 -10.62
CA ASP A 141 -0.20 -16.35 -9.27
C ASP A 141 -0.11 -14.82 -9.27
N LEU A 142 -0.53 -14.21 -8.17
CA LEU A 142 -0.34 -12.80 -7.83
C LEU A 142 0.46 -12.73 -6.53
N PRO A 143 1.82 -12.77 -6.60
CA PRO A 143 2.66 -12.92 -5.42
C PRO A 143 2.48 -11.79 -4.39
N ASN A 144 2.32 -10.55 -4.85
CA ASN A 144 2.19 -9.37 -3.99
C ASN A 144 0.98 -9.40 -3.05
N VAL A 145 -0.05 -10.17 -3.41
CA VAL A 145 -1.27 -10.35 -2.60
C VAL A 145 -1.48 -11.82 -2.18
N GLY A 146 -0.48 -12.67 -2.44
CA GLY A 146 -0.49 -14.08 -2.06
C GLY A 146 -1.61 -14.93 -2.70
N LEU A 147 -2.11 -14.55 -3.87
CA LEU A 147 -3.22 -15.26 -4.52
C LEU A 147 -2.74 -16.24 -5.59
N ALA A 148 -3.45 -17.36 -5.70
CA ALA A 148 -3.36 -18.30 -6.80
C ALA A 148 -4.71 -18.38 -7.54
N LEU A 149 -4.78 -17.78 -8.72
CA LEU A 149 -5.97 -17.75 -9.55
C LEU A 149 -6.03 -19.00 -10.44
N LYS A 150 -7.20 -19.64 -10.47
CA LYS A 150 -7.40 -20.93 -11.16
C LYS A 150 -8.62 -20.87 -12.07
N GLU A 151 -8.75 -21.87 -12.93
CA GLU A 151 -9.91 -22.05 -13.80
C GLU A 151 -10.20 -20.77 -14.61
N ILE A 152 -9.14 -20.09 -15.06
CA ILE A 152 -9.24 -18.82 -15.77
C ILE A 152 -9.70 -19.10 -17.20
N TYR A 153 -10.75 -18.40 -17.57
CA TYR A 153 -11.36 -18.40 -18.87
C TYR A 153 -11.56 -16.97 -19.34
N VAL A 154 -11.05 -16.62 -20.52
CA VAL A 154 -11.28 -15.31 -21.15
C VAL A 154 -11.72 -15.55 -22.58
N ARG A 155 -12.77 -14.87 -23.02
CA ARG A 155 -13.24 -14.83 -24.40
C ARG A 155 -13.49 -13.37 -24.78
N ILE A 156 -12.80 -12.93 -25.81
CA ILE A 156 -13.02 -11.64 -26.47
C ILE A 156 -13.56 -11.95 -27.86
N ARG A 157 -14.63 -11.30 -28.29
CA ARG A 157 -15.25 -11.52 -29.60
C ARG A 157 -15.58 -10.20 -30.28
N GLY A 158 -15.19 -10.05 -31.54
CA GLY A 158 -15.68 -9.01 -32.44
C GLY A 158 -16.66 -9.61 -33.45
N ASP A 159 -17.71 -8.88 -33.79
CA ASP A 159 -18.79 -9.30 -34.68
C ASP A 159 -19.00 -8.36 -35.88
N ASN A 160 -17.95 -7.62 -36.26
CA ASN A 160 -17.96 -6.67 -37.38
C ASN A 160 -18.94 -5.48 -37.20
N SER A 161 -19.55 -5.30 -36.01
CA SER A 161 -20.45 -4.19 -35.70
C SER A 161 -19.80 -3.11 -34.82
N ASN A 162 -18.52 -2.82 -35.06
CA ASN A 162 -17.67 -1.89 -34.28
C ASN A 162 -17.70 -2.15 -32.76
N THR A 163 -18.09 -3.35 -32.36
CA THR A 163 -18.25 -3.73 -30.95
C THR A 163 -17.39 -4.95 -30.68
N VAL A 164 -16.73 -4.95 -29.54
CA VAL A 164 -15.92 -6.04 -29.03
C VAL A 164 -16.47 -6.43 -27.67
N GLN A 165 -16.89 -7.68 -27.53
CA GLN A 165 -17.43 -8.22 -26.29
C GLN A 165 -16.34 -8.95 -25.52
N LEU A 166 -16.28 -8.73 -24.20
CA LEU A 166 -15.41 -9.42 -23.26
C LEU A 166 -16.28 -10.27 -22.32
N GLN A 167 -15.90 -11.52 -22.15
CA GLN A 167 -16.39 -12.41 -21.10
C GLN A 167 -15.20 -13.08 -20.46
N ALA A 168 -15.03 -12.93 -19.16
CA ALA A 168 -14.03 -13.66 -18.40
C ALA A 168 -14.61 -14.23 -17.12
N GLN A 169 -14.05 -15.36 -16.71
CA GLN A 169 -14.34 -16.01 -15.45
C GLN A 169 -13.03 -16.51 -14.85
N LEU A 170 -12.89 -16.38 -13.54
CA LEU A 170 -11.79 -16.99 -12.81
C LEU A 170 -12.23 -17.39 -11.43
N LYS A 171 -11.47 -18.31 -10.81
CA LYS A 171 -11.66 -18.75 -9.44
C LYS A 171 -10.54 -18.22 -8.56
N SER A 172 -10.90 -17.62 -7.42
CA SER A 172 -9.97 -17.21 -6.37
C SER A 172 -10.45 -17.74 -5.03
N GLY A 173 -9.66 -18.61 -4.41
CA GLY A 173 -10.10 -19.41 -3.26
C GLY A 173 -11.30 -20.28 -3.63
N LYS A 174 -12.43 -20.09 -2.92
CA LYS A 174 -13.71 -20.76 -3.21
C LYS A 174 -14.65 -19.91 -4.07
N GLY A 175 -14.37 -18.62 -4.22
CA GLY A 175 -15.21 -17.68 -4.96
C GLY A 175 -14.95 -17.71 -6.46
N ILE A 176 -15.94 -17.27 -7.22
CA ILE A 176 -15.88 -17.12 -8.68
C ILE A 176 -16.08 -15.65 -9.03
N LEU A 177 -15.21 -15.13 -9.88
CA LEU A 177 -15.27 -13.78 -10.43
C LEU A 177 -15.76 -13.89 -11.87
N HIS A 178 -16.75 -13.07 -12.21
CA HIS A 178 -17.25 -12.89 -13.56
C HIS A 178 -16.98 -11.45 -14.01
N ILE A 179 -16.39 -11.32 -15.19
CA ILE A 179 -16.15 -10.04 -15.85
C ILE A 179 -16.86 -10.09 -17.19
N THR A 180 -17.74 -9.13 -17.43
CA THR A 180 -18.38 -8.95 -18.74
C THR A 180 -18.14 -7.54 -19.20
N GLY A 181 -17.88 -7.32 -20.48
CA GLY A 181 -17.72 -5.98 -20.99
C GLY A 181 -18.03 -5.86 -22.46
N GLN A 182 -18.18 -4.62 -22.89
CA GLN A 182 -18.33 -4.25 -24.28
C GLN A 182 -17.41 -3.06 -24.55
N MET A 183 -16.71 -3.08 -25.67
CA MET A 183 -15.96 -1.94 -26.19
C MET A 183 -16.55 -1.55 -27.53
N ARG A 184 -16.92 -0.29 -27.68
CA ARG A 184 -17.43 0.31 -28.91
C ARG A 184 -16.34 1.16 -29.54
N LEU A 185 -15.98 0.87 -30.78
CA LEU A 185 -15.09 1.68 -31.60
C LEU A 185 -15.91 2.80 -32.23
N THR A 186 -15.48 4.04 -32.03
CA THR A 186 -16.17 5.22 -32.59
C THR A 186 -15.25 5.96 -33.55
N PRO A 187 -15.78 6.64 -34.58
CA PRO A 187 -14.99 7.46 -35.49
C PRO A 187 -14.62 8.84 -34.90
N SER A 188 -14.66 9.00 -33.57
CA SER A 188 -14.35 10.25 -32.88
C SER A 188 -12.85 10.37 -32.59
N ALA A 189 -12.28 11.55 -32.82
CA ALA A 189 -10.89 11.83 -32.49
C ALA A 189 -10.63 11.85 -30.96
N THR A 190 -11.64 12.19 -30.15
CA THR A 190 -11.52 12.31 -28.68
C THR A 190 -12.07 11.10 -27.94
N GLU A 191 -12.97 10.34 -28.55
CA GLU A 191 -13.62 9.15 -27.96
C GLU A 191 -13.49 7.93 -28.87
N ALA A 192 -12.31 7.74 -29.48
CA ALA A 192 -12.05 6.71 -30.50
C ALA A 192 -12.52 5.30 -30.08
N TRP A 193 -12.57 5.04 -28.77
CA TRP A 193 -13.18 3.83 -28.23
C TRP A 193 -13.79 4.11 -26.85
N LEU A 194 -14.87 3.41 -26.52
CA LEU A 194 -15.52 3.46 -25.22
C LEU A 194 -15.72 2.03 -24.73
N ALA A 195 -15.31 1.71 -23.50
CA ALA A 195 -15.50 0.40 -22.91
C ALA A 195 -16.27 0.45 -21.60
N ASP A 196 -17.31 -0.38 -21.50
CA ASP A 196 -18.05 -0.63 -20.28
C ASP A 196 -17.73 -2.03 -19.79
N ILE A 197 -17.27 -2.15 -18.55
CA ILE A 197 -16.92 -3.43 -17.91
C ILE A 197 -17.72 -3.57 -16.62
N GLN A 198 -18.32 -4.73 -16.42
CA GLN A 198 -18.96 -5.13 -15.18
C GLN A 198 -18.14 -6.26 -14.56
N VAL A 199 -17.84 -6.10 -13.28
CA VAL A 199 -17.07 -7.04 -12.47
C VAL A 199 -17.96 -7.48 -11.31
N THR A 200 -18.29 -8.75 -11.25
CA THR A 200 -19.13 -9.33 -10.20
C THR A 200 -18.48 -10.56 -9.63
N GLY A 201 -18.63 -10.79 -8.33
CA GLY A 201 -18.14 -12.00 -7.71
C GLY A 201 -18.72 -12.21 -6.33
N ASP A 202 -18.53 -13.42 -5.83
CA ASP A 202 -18.99 -13.79 -4.50
C ASP A 202 -17.91 -14.57 -3.74
N HIS A 203 -17.63 -14.16 -2.49
CA HIS A 203 -16.66 -14.77 -1.58
C HIS A 203 -15.29 -15.04 -2.22
N LEU A 204 -14.79 -14.08 -2.99
CA LEU A 204 -13.48 -14.15 -3.63
C LEU A 204 -12.37 -13.88 -2.64
N GLU A 205 -11.36 -14.73 -2.61
CA GLU A 205 -10.12 -14.40 -1.90
C GLU A 205 -9.40 -13.28 -2.66
N VAL A 206 -9.25 -12.11 -2.02
CA VAL A 206 -8.65 -10.91 -2.64
C VAL A 206 -7.28 -10.55 -2.07
N VAL A 207 -6.93 -11.13 -0.92
CA VAL A 207 -5.59 -11.06 -0.35
C VAL A 207 -5.39 -12.26 0.58
N ASN A 208 -4.20 -12.84 0.55
CA ASN A 208 -3.79 -13.95 1.41
C ASN A 208 -2.29 -13.85 1.71
N ILE A 209 -1.93 -12.88 2.54
CA ILE A 209 -0.57 -12.64 3.01
C ILE A 209 -0.53 -12.76 4.54
N PRO A 210 0.64 -12.99 5.16
CA PRO A 210 0.73 -13.09 6.63
C PRO A 210 0.15 -11.88 7.37
N ALA A 211 0.23 -10.69 6.76
CA ALA A 211 -0.30 -9.45 7.34
C ALA A 211 -1.82 -9.26 7.13
N ALA A 212 -2.44 -9.95 6.18
CA ALA A 212 -3.85 -9.76 5.84
C ALA A 212 -4.43 -10.93 5.03
N TRP A 213 -5.63 -11.37 5.40
CA TRP A 213 -6.45 -12.28 4.61
C TRP A 213 -7.87 -11.70 4.48
N ALA A 214 -8.47 -11.75 3.30
CA ALA A 214 -9.84 -11.25 3.11
C ALA A 214 -10.60 -11.92 1.97
N LEU A 215 -11.91 -12.07 2.18
CA LEU A 215 -12.89 -12.42 1.18
C LEU A 215 -13.69 -11.19 0.77
N ALA A 216 -13.97 -11.03 -0.53
CA ALA A 216 -14.78 -9.94 -1.05
C ALA A 216 -15.82 -10.43 -2.07
N SER A 217 -16.97 -9.77 -2.08
CA SER A 217 -18.03 -9.92 -3.08
C SER A 217 -18.23 -8.59 -3.80
N PRO A 218 -17.49 -8.33 -4.89
CA PRO A 218 -17.58 -7.08 -5.64
C PRO A 218 -18.79 -7.03 -6.57
N ARG A 219 -19.34 -5.84 -6.76
CA ARG A 219 -20.20 -5.45 -7.88
C ARG A 219 -19.76 -4.08 -8.35
N ILE A 220 -18.88 -4.08 -9.35
CA ILE A 220 -18.19 -2.89 -9.86
C ILE A 220 -18.50 -2.70 -11.34
N THR A 221 -18.70 -1.46 -11.73
CA THR A 221 -18.75 -1.02 -13.12
C THR A 221 -17.55 -0.13 -13.40
N VAL A 222 -16.91 -0.34 -14.55
CA VAL A 222 -15.78 0.44 -15.01
C VAL A 222 -16.11 0.99 -16.38
N HIS A 223 -16.07 2.32 -16.52
CA HIS A 223 -16.19 3.02 -17.79
C HIS A 223 -14.81 3.50 -18.20
N ILE A 224 -14.39 3.15 -19.41
CA ILE A 224 -13.06 3.47 -19.92
C ILE A 224 -13.20 4.21 -21.25
N ALA A 225 -12.57 5.36 -21.35
CA ALA A 225 -12.42 6.13 -22.58
C ALA A 225 -10.92 6.46 -22.75
N PRO A 226 -10.46 7.02 -23.88
CA PRO A 226 -9.08 7.42 -24.05
C PRO A 226 -8.65 8.35 -22.90
N GLN A 227 -7.59 7.98 -22.18
CA GLN A 227 -7.03 8.70 -21.02
C GLN A 227 -7.99 8.87 -19.82
N ARG A 228 -9.14 8.20 -19.78
CA ARG A 228 -10.10 8.31 -18.65
C ARG A 228 -10.57 6.94 -18.20
N VAL A 229 -10.52 6.71 -16.89
CA VAL A 229 -11.10 5.53 -16.25
C VAL A 229 -12.03 6.00 -15.14
N GLU A 230 -13.25 5.51 -15.11
CA GLU A 230 -14.21 5.76 -14.04
C GLU A 230 -14.67 4.43 -13.44
N VAL A 231 -14.44 4.26 -12.14
CA VAL A 231 -14.80 3.04 -11.39
C VAL A 231 -15.91 3.35 -10.40
N GLN A 232 -17.01 2.61 -10.44
CA GLN A 232 -18.12 2.79 -9.51
C GLN A 232 -18.64 1.45 -8.99
N GLY A 233 -19.24 1.45 -7.80
CA GLY A 233 -20.01 0.30 -7.32
C GLY A 233 -19.79 0.01 -5.84
N ASN A 234 -20.00 -1.25 -5.46
CA ASN A 234 -19.86 -1.70 -4.09
C ASN A 234 -18.99 -2.95 -3.96
N ILE A 235 -18.35 -3.08 -2.81
CA ILE A 235 -17.57 -4.24 -2.42
C ILE A 235 -18.01 -4.61 -1.00
N THR A 236 -18.55 -5.80 -0.85
CA THR A 236 -18.85 -6.36 0.47
C THR A 236 -17.69 -7.23 0.91
N ILE A 237 -17.21 -7.06 2.14
CA ILE A 237 -16.14 -7.86 2.75
C ILE A 237 -16.79 -8.71 3.85
N PRO A 238 -17.31 -9.91 3.52
CA PRO A 238 -17.98 -10.75 4.51
C PRO A 238 -17.04 -11.22 5.63
N GLU A 239 -15.78 -11.48 5.30
CA GLU A 239 -14.78 -12.03 6.22
C GLU A 239 -13.39 -11.47 5.91
N ALA A 240 -12.67 -11.04 6.95
CA ALA A 240 -11.29 -10.60 6.83
C ALA A 240 -10.56 -10.69 8.17
N THR A 241 -9.24 -10.88 8.10
CA THR A 241 -8.33 -10.82 9.24
C THR A 241 -7.13 -9.97 8.87
N ILE A 242 -6.95 -8.87 9.58
CA ILE A 242 -5.86 -7.93 9.37
C ILE A 242 -4.91 -8.07 10.57
N THR A 243 -3.68 -8.53 10.31
CA THR A 243 -2.68 -8.80 11.36
C THR A 243 -1.35 -8.13 11.02
N PRO A 244 -1.25 -6.79 11.12
CA PRO A 244 -0.03 -6.07 10.80
C PRO A 244 1.11 -6.57 11.69
N THR A 245 2.25 -6.91 11.10
CA THR A 245 3.47 -7.21 11.86
C THR A 245 4.24 -5.92 12.15
N ASN A 246 5.02 -5.86 13.23
CA ASN A 246 5.83 -4.67 13.55
C ASN A 246 6.82 -4.30 12.42
N SER A 247 7.17 -5.26 11.56
CA SER A 247 7.97 -5.07 10.34
C SER A 247 7.21 -4.35 9.21
N SER A 248 5.87 -4.41 9.22
CA SER A 248 5.00 -3.78 8.23
C SER A 248 4.90 -2.27 8.42
N ALA A 249 5.14 -1.77 9.65
CA ALA A 249 5.14 -0.35 9.97
C ALA A 249 6.41 0.39 9.48
N GLY A 250 7.47 -0.34 9.11
CA GLY A 250 8.75 0.20 8.66
C GLY A 250 9.02 0.13 7.15
N SER A 251 8.08 -0.38 6.34
CA SER A 251 8.27 -0.56 4.89
C SER A 251 7.15 0.04 4.02
N LEU A 252 6.47 1.07 4.51
CA LEU A 252 6.05 2.17 3.65
C LEU A 252 7.11 3.25 3.78
N ILE A 253 8.30 2.97 3.23
CA ILE A 253 9.21 4.03 2.86
C ILE A 253 8.50 4.74 1.71
N THR A 254 7.59 5.67 2.02
CA THR A 254 7.40 6.81 1.16
C THR A 254 8.78 7.43 1.08
N VAL A 255 9.41 7.29 -0.08
CA VAL A 255 10.60 8.04 -0.43
C VAL A 255 10.27 9.48 -0.05
N SER A 256 11.00 10.02 0.93
CA SER A 256 10.89 11.43 1.29
C SER A 256 11.03 12.23 -0.01
N ASP A 257 10.22 13.26 -0.23
CA ASP A 257 10.31 14.13 -1.43
C ASP A 257 11.69 14.81 -1.60
N ASP A 258 12.62 14.58 -0.67
CA ASP A 258 13.98 15.11 -0.63
C ASP A 258 15.09 14.11 -1.01
N VAL A 259 14.77 12.89 -1.50
CA VAL A 259 15.82 12.02 -2.07
C VAL A 259 16.13 12.45 -3.50
N VAL A 260 17.00 13.44 -3.63
CA VAL A 260 17.69 13.72 -4.90
C VAL A 260 18.74 12.63 -5.11
N ILE A 261 18.43 11.61 -5.91
CA ILE A 261 19.45 10.73 -6.49
C ILE A 261 20.24 11.57 -7.50
N VAL A 262 21.38 12.12 -7.07
CA VAL A 262 22.33 12.78 -7.97
C VAL A 262 23.06 11.69 -8.75
N ASN A 263 22.45 11.18 -9.81
CA ASN A 263 23.13 10.31 -10.77
C ASN A 263 23.83 11.22 -11.81
N PRO A 264 25.17 11.23 -11.95
CA PRO A 264 25.89 12.19 -12.80
C PRO A 264 25.78 11.98 -14.31
N GLN A 265 24.80 11.23 -14.81
CA GLN A 265 24.60 11.02 -16.25
C GLN A 265 23.11 11.16 -16.60
N LYS A 266 22.66 12.41 -16.73
CA LYS A 266 21.40 12.73 -17.42
C LYS A 266 21.67 12.75 -18.93
N PRO A 267 21.14 11.83 -19.74
CA PRO A 267 20.71 12.24 -21.06
C PRO A 267 19.55 13.21 -20.86
N THR A 268 19.70 14.41 -21.41
CA THR A 268 18.64 15.41 -21.61
C THR A 268 17.51 14.74 -22.40
N SER A 269 16.56 14.15 -21.69
CA SER A 269 15.26 13.81 -22.23
C SER A 269 14.31 14.86 -21.69
N THR A 270 13.81 15.68 -22.60
CA THR A 270 12.57 16.42 -22.42
C THR A 270 11.55 15.41 -21.90
N GLU A 271 11.14 15.55 -20.64
CA GLU A 271 10.00 14.83 -20.08
C GLU A 271 8.80 15.23 -20.94
N ALA A 272 8.55 14.46 -22.00
CA ALA A 272 7.23 14.34 -22.55
C ALA A 272 6.36 13.94 -21.37
N ALA A 273 5.46 14.83 -20.95
CA ALA A 273 4.47 14.55 -19.92
C ALA A 273 3.89 13.18 -20.24
N THR A 274 4.26 12.16 -19.46
CA THR A 274 3.65 10.83 -19.54
C THR A 274 2.15 11.10 -19.48
N GLU A 275 1.39 10.80 -20.53
CA GLU A 275 -0.04 11.08 -20.54
C GLU A 275 -0.70 10.26 -19.43
N GLN A 276 -0.84 10.88 -18.26
CA GLN A 276 -1.32 10.24 -17.06
C GLN A 276 -2.82 10.01 -17.23
N TRP A 277 -3.25 8.76 -17.13
CA TRP A 277 -4.66 8.41 -17.15
C TRP A 277 -5.39 9.13 -16.02
N ALA A 278 -6.46 9.84 -16.37
CA ALA A 278 -7.37 10.44 -15.41
C ALA A 278 -8.27 9.35 -14.82
N ILE A 279 -7.88 8.82 -13.67
CA ILE A 279 -8.63 7.79 -12.95
C ILE A 279 -9.52 8.44 -11.89
N SER A 280 -10.83 8.25 -12.01
CA SER A 280 -11.81 8.55 -10.98
C SER A 280 -12.41 7.26 -10.42
N SER A 281 -12.73 7.25 -9.13
CA SER A 281 -13.45 6.12 -8.54
C SER A 281 -14.41 6.54 -7.44
N ARG A 282 -15.53 5.86 -7.30
CA ARG A 282 -16.43 5.95 -6.15
C ARG A 282 -16.91 4.56 -5.77
N VAL A 283 -16.30 4.00 -4.73
CA VAL A 283 -16.54 2.61 -4.31
C VAL A 283 -17.05 2.59 -2.87
N LYS A 284 -18.22 2.00 -2.66
CA LYS A 284 -18.76 1.74 -1.32
C LYS A 284 -18.25 0.40 -0.81
N ILE A 285 -17.46 0.42 0.26
CA ILE A 285 -16.92 -0.76 0.93
C ILE A 285 -17.79 -1.02 2.17
N ILE A 286 -18.29 -2.24 2.31
CA ILE A 286 -19.18 -2.67 3.38
C ILE A 286 -18.51 -3.82 4.11
N LEU A 287 -18.27 -3.67 5.41
CA LEU A 287 -17.67 -4.71 6.25
C LEU A 287 -18.76 -5.57 6.89
N GLY A 288 -18.62 -6.89 6.73
CA GLY A 288 -19.47 -7.88 7.39
C GLY A 288 -19.05 -8.14 8.84
N ASP A 289 -19.74 -9.09 9.48
CA ASP A 289 -19.60 -9.32 10.92
C ASP A 289 -18.30 -10.07 11.31
N LYS A 290 -17.61 -10.68 10.34
CA LYS A 290 -16.40 -11.49 10.56
C LYS A 290 -15.12 -10.78 10.10
N VAL A 291 -15.10 -9.46 10.17
CA VAL A 291 -13.90 -8.67 9.88
C VAL A 291 -13.20 -8.37 11.19
N THR A 292 -11.94 -8.80 11.30
CA THR A 292 -11.13 -8.76 12.52
C THR A 292 -9.82 -8.03 12.28
N PHE A 293 -9.37 -7.29 13.28
CA PHE A 293 -8.06 -6.65 13.32
C PHE A 293 -7.30 -7.11 14.55
N ASN A 294 -6.06 -7.56 14.36
CA ASN A 294 -5.19 -8.10 15.39
C ASN A 294 -3.77 -7.55 15.22
N GLY A 295 -3.44 -6.44 15.86
CA GLY A 295 -2.11 -5.83 15.68
C GLY A 295 -1.80 -4.83 16.77
N MET A 296 -0.51 -4.66 17.07
CA MET A 296 -0.02 -3.63 18.01
C MET A 296 -0.72 -3.69 19.40
N GLY A 297 -1.03 -4.89 19.88
CA GLY A 297 -1.77 -5.11 21.13
C GLY A 297 -3.28 -4.89 21.03
N PHE A 298 -3.81 -4.41 19.91
CA PHE A 298 -5.23 -4.23 19.66
C PHE A 298 -5.85 -5.45 18.97
N ASN A 299 -6.98 -5.94 19.50
CA ASN A 299 -7.82 -6.96 18.90
C ASN A 299 -9.26 -6.44 18.87
N SER A 300 -9.92 -6.43 17.71
CA SER A 300 -11.34 -6.05 17.61
C SER A 300 -11.98 -6.61 16.35
N HIS A 301 -13.30 -6.79 16.41
CA HIS A 301 -14.11 -6.88 15.20
C HIS A 301 -14.33 -5.47 14.66
N ILE A 302 -14.38 -5.31 13.34
CA ILE A 302 -14.63 -4.04 12.68
C ILE A 302 -15.86 -4.19 11.79
N GLY A 303 -16.88 -3.37 12.04
CA GLY A 303 -18.08 -3.30 11.21
C GLY A 303 -18.27 -1.91 10.61
N GLY A 304 -19.25 -1.77 9.73
CA GLY A 304 -19.65 -0.48 9.16
C GLY A 304 -19.38 -0.39 7.66
N ALA A 305 -19.41 0.83 7.14
CA ALA A 305 -19.25 1.06 5.71
C ALA A 305 -18.61 2.43 5.43
N ILE A 306 -17.79 2.46 4.38
CA ILE A 306 -17.14 3.67 3.88
C ILE A 306 -17.35 3.79 2.37
N ILE A 307 -17.42 5.00 1.87
CA ILE A 307 -17.37 5.32 0.46
C ILE A 307 -16.00 5.94 0.22
N ALA A 308 -15.15 5.24 -0.53
CA ALA A 308 -13.87 5.76 -0.99
C ALA A 308 -14.08 6.45 -2.34
N SER A 309 -13.68 7.73 -2.42
CA SER A 309 -13.76 8.52 -3.65
C SER A 309 -12.39 9.01 -4.06
N ASN A 310 -11.99 8.73 -5.29
CA ASN A 310 -10.75 9.20 -5.90
C ASN A 310 -11.10 10.10 -7.10
N LEU A 311 -10.39 11.22 -7.23
CA LEU A 311 -10.48 12.11 -8.38
C LEU A 311 -9.06 12.29 -8.96
N PRO A 312 -8.92 12.44 -10.28
CA PRO A 312 -7.62 12.65 -10.91
C PRO A 312 -6.85 13.78 -10.23
N HIS A 313 -5.58 13.51 -9.89
CA HIS A 313 -4.66 14.46 -9.25
C HIS A 313 -5.14 15.04 -7.91
N LYS A 314 -6.04 14.33 -7.20
CA LYS A 314 -6.45 14.66 -5.84
C LYS A 314 -6.22 13.47 -4.91
N GLU A 315 -6.14 13.75 -3.61
CA GLU A 315 -6.09 12.71 -2.60
C GLU A 315 -7.40 11.91 -2.58
N THR A 316 -7.29 10.63 -2.22
CA THR A 316 -8.45 9.78 -2.01
C THR A 316 -9.18 10.19 -0.74
N THR A 317 -10.48 10.42 -0.85
CA THR A 317 -11.35 10.86 0.25
C THR A 317 -12.27 9.74 0.72
N GLY A 318 -12.68 9.79 1.98
CA GLY A 318 -13.58 8.82 2.59
C GLY A 318 -14.83 9.46 3.18
N ASN A 319 -15.99 8.80 3.01
CA ASN A 319 -17.24 9.16 3.71
C ASN A 319 -17.88 7.92 4.33
N GLY A 320 -18.14 7.95 5.63
CA GLY A 320 -18.79 6.83 6.33
C GLY A 320 -18.26 6.64 7.74
N GLU A 321 -18.58 5.49 8.33
CA GLU A 321 -18.25 5.18 9.71
C GLU A 321 -17.91 3.70 9.86
N LEU A 322 -16.85 3.43 10.62
CA LEU A 322 -16.47 2.10 11.07
C LEU A 322 -16.61 2.02 12.59
N HIS A 323 -17.04 0.86 13.07
CA HIS A 323 -17.25 0.58 14.48
C HIS A 323 -16.31 -0.54 14.93
N LEU A 324 -15.66 -0.34 16.07
CA LEU A 324 -14.83 -1.33 16.74
C LEU A 324 -15.71 -2.09 17.74
N LEU A 325 -16.09 -3.31 17.37
CA LEU A 325 -17.01 -4.16 18.12
C LEU A 325 -16.23 -5.15 18.99
N ALA A 326 -16.62 -5.24 20.27
CA ALA A 326 -16.06 -6.18 21.24
C ALA A 326 -14.52 -6.19 21.32
N GLY A 327 -13.90 -5.01 21.15
CA GLY A 327 -12.44 -4.90 21.13
C GLY A 327 -11.77 -5.01 22.50
N THR A 328 -10.51 -5.41 22.49
CA THR A 328 -9.60 -5.40 23.63
C THR A 328 -8.25 -4.82 23.21
N TYR A 329 -7.69 -3.94 24.03
CA TYR A 329 -6.35 -3.41 23.88
C TYR A 329 -5.46 -3.92 25.00
N LYS A 330 -4.35 -4.56 24.65
CA LYS A 330 -3.37 -5.10 25.57
C LYS A 330 -2.11 -4.24 25.54
N ALA A 331 -1.84 -3.53 26.64
CA ALA A 331 -0.63 -2.76 26.83
C ALA A 331 -0.09 -2.93 28.25
N TYR A 332 1.23 -2.99 28.39
CA TYR A 332 1.92 -3.15 29.68
C TYR A 332 1.39 -4.32 30.54
N GLY A 333 1.02 -5.42 29.88
CA GLY A 333 0.48 -6.62 30.54
C GLY A 333 -1.00 -6.53 30.95
N GLN A 334 -1.68 -5.40 30.71
CA GLN A 334 -3.06 -5.18 31.10
C GLN A 334 -4.01 -5.18 29.91
N ASN A 335 -5.21 -5.73 30.10
CA ASN A 335 -6.26 -5.75 29.10
C ASN A 335 -7.28 -4.64 29.38
N LEU A 336 -7.47 -3.74 28.41
CA LEU A 336 -8.51 -2.73 28.40
C LEU A 336 -9.60 -3.15 27.42
N LYS A 337 -10.85 -3.23 27.88
CA LYS A 337 -12.01 -3.51 27.05
C LYS A 337 -12.45 -2.23 26.34
N VAL A 338 -12.63 -2.29 25.03
CA VAL A 338 -13.20 -1.19 24.25
C VAL A 338 -14.68 -1.07 24.57
N GLU A 339 -15.08 0.07 25.13
CA GLU A 339 -16.48 0.39 25.42
C GLU A 339 -17.14 1.11 24.24
N ARG A 340 -16.36 1.95 23.56
CA ARG A 340 -16.77 2.73 22.40
C ARG A 340 -15.59 2.79 21.46
N GLY A 341 -15.78 2.47 20.19
CA GLY A 341 -14.74 2.63 19.19
C GLY A 341 -15.38 2.98 17.87
N ARG A 342 -15.17 4.22 17.46
CA ARG A 342 -15.74 4.79 16.25
C ARG A 342 -14.65 5.47 15.45
N ILE A 343 -14.64 5.18 14.15
CA ILE A 343 -13.74 5.78 13.17
C ILE A 343 -14.63 6.44 12.13
N THR A 344 -14.59 7.76 12.03
CA THR A 344 -15.48 8.54 11.17
C THR A 344 -14.71 9.19 10.03
N PHE A 345 -15.22 9.02 8.82
CA PHE A 345 -14.71 9.62 7.60
C PHE A 345 -15.69 10.71 7.16
N ALA A 346 -15.27 11.97 7.25
CA ALA A 346 -16.13 13.15 7.05
C ALA A 346 -15.93 13.83 5.67
N GLY A 347 -15.45 13.09 4.67
CA GLY A 347 -15.14 13.61 3.33
C GLY A 347 -13.72 14.14 3.15
N GLY A 348 -12.86 13.98 4.16
CA GLY A 348 -11.43 14.28 4.10
C GLY A 348 -10.60 13.08 3.60
N PRO A 349 -9.25 13.19 3.67
CA PRO A 349 -8.32 12.12 3.30
C PRO A 349 -8.65 10.80 3.98
N ILE A 350 -8.63 9.70 3.21
CA ILE A 350 -9.02 8.38 3.70
C ILE A 350 -8.02 7.80 4.72
N ASP A 351 -6.80 8.29 4.75
CA ASP A 351 -5.74 7.89 5.67
C ASP A 351 -5.75 8.67 7.00
N ASN A 352 -6.57 9.72 7.11
CA ASN A 352 -6.65 10.57 8.31
C ASN A 352 -8.08 10.70 8.89
N PRO A 353 -8.75 9.58 9.23
CA PRO A 353 -10.10 9.62 9.79
C PRO A 353 -10.11 10.22 11.21
N SER A 354 -11.30 10.64 11.66
CA SER A 354 -11.54 11.02 13.05
C SER A 354 -11.71 9.78 13.94
N LEU A 355 -11.04 9.77 15.08
CA LEU A 355 -11.05 8.69 16.06
C LEU A 355 -11.87 9.10 17.28
N ASP A 356 -12.70 8.18 17.76
CA ASP A 356 -13.43 8.29 19.03
C ASP A 356 -13.45 6.90 19.68
N VAL A 357 -12.37 6.62 20.42
CA VAL A 357 -12.11 5.31 21.03
C VAL A 357 -11.97 5.47 22.53
N ARG A 358 -12.68 4.63 23.29
CA ARG A 358 -12.64 4.57 24.75
C ARG A 358 -12.46 3.13 25.17
N ALA A 359 -11.38 2.85 25.88
CA ALA A 359 -11.08 1.54 26.42
C ALA A 359 -10.86 1.62 27.93
N SER A 360 -11.39 0.67 28.68
CA SER A 360 -11.39 0.71 30.14
C SER A 360 -11.13 -0.67 30.76
N ARG A 361 -10.67 -0.65 32.00
CA ARG A 361 -10.60 -1.80 32.89
C ARG A 361 -11.45 -1.48 34.12
N ARG A 362 -12.24 -2.46 34.56
CA ARG A 362 -12.98 -2.40 35.82
C ARG A 362 -12.22 -3.15 36.90
N ILE A 363 -11.83 -2.45 37.95
CA ILE A 363 -11.12 -3.00 39.12
C ILE A 363 -12.14 -3.21 40.23
N ARG A 364 -12.35 -4.47 40.62
CA ARG A 364 -13.19 -4.82 41.77
C ARG A 364 -12.38 -4.74 43.05
N ARG A 365 -12.92 -4.09 44.07
CA ARG A 365 -12.27 -3.93 45.37
C ARG A 365 -13.14 -4.55 46.46
N THR A 366 -12.52 -5.28 47.38
CA THR A 366 -13.24 -5.95 48.48
C THR A 366 -13.62 -4.90 49.51
N GLY A 367 -14.92 -4.63 49.66
CA GLY A 367 -15.44 -3.67 50.65
C GLY A 367 -15.43 -2.20 50.22
N GLU A 368 -15.11 -1.90 48.96
CA GLU A 368 -15.14 -0.54 48.39
C GLU A 368 -15.80 -0.55 47.01
N ASP A 369 -16.17 0.63 46.50
CA ASP A 369 -16.72 0.77 45.15
C ASP A 369 -15.71 0.37 44.06
N ASP A 370 -16.23 -0.19 42.97
CA ASP A 370 -15.43 -0.53 41.80
C ASP A 370 -14.84 0.75 41.16
N VAL A 371 -13.58 0.67 40.74
CA VAL A 371 -12.93 1.75 39.99
C VAL A 371 -12.86 1.35 38.53
N ILE A 372 -13.39 2.20 37.66
CA ILE A 372 -13.18 2.09 36.21
C ILE A 372 -12.06 3.05 35.85
N ALA A 373 -10.99 2.55 35.26
CA ALA A 373 -9.89 3.38 34.78
C ALA A 373 -9.58 3.02 33.32
N GLY A 374 -9.33 4.02 32.49
CA GLY A 374 -9.20 3.80 31.06
C GLY A 374 -8.56 4.95 30.29
N ILE A 375 -8.47 4.72 28.98
CA ILE A 375 -7.87 5.61 27.99
C ILE A 375 -8.95 6.04 27.00
N GLN A 376 -8.92 7.31 26.65
CA GLN A 376 -9.74 7.89 25.59
C GLN A 376 -8.82 8.45 24.50
N VAL A 377 -9.16 8.15 23.25
CA VAL A 377 -8.47 8.63 22.05
C VAL A 377 -9.47 9.39 21.20
N LEU A 378 -9.16 10.66 20.96
CA LEU A 378 -9.93 11.59 20.13
C LEU A 378 -9.04 12.22 19.06
N GLY A 379 -9.59 13.03 18.16
CA GLY A 379 -8.82 13.73 17.12
C GLY A 379 -8.73 12.91 15.83
N THR A 380 -7.70 13.13 15.02
CA THR A 380 -7.52 12.42 13.76
C THR A 380 -6.45 11.33 13.87
N ALA A 381 -6.39 10.39 12.93
CA ALA A 381 -5.41 9.32 12.96
C ALA A 381 -3.94 9.81 12.90
N GLN A 382 -3.69 10.92 12.18
CA GLN A 382 -2.37 11.54 12.12
C GLN A 382 -2.06 12.48 13.31
N ALA A 383 -3.09 12.96 14.03
CA ALA A 383 -2.94 13.84 15.19
C ALA A 383 -3.87 13.40 16.36
N PRO A 384 -3.66 12.20 16.92
CA PRO A 384 -4.51 11.68 17.98
C PRO A 384 -4.27 12.41 19.30
N LYS A 385 -5.34 12.74 20.01
CA LYS A 385 -5.33 13.27 21.38
C LYS A 385 -5.71 12.15 22.34
N ILE A 386 -4.75 11.74 23.16
CA ILE A 386 -4.92 10.65 24.12
C ILE A 386 -5.07 11.26 25.52
N SER A 387 -6.08 10.83 26.26
CA SER A 387 -6.34 11.23 27.65
C SER A 387 -6.68 10.04 28.52
N LEU A 388 -6.44 10.17 29.83
CA LEU A 388 -6.84 9.19 30.83
C LEU A 388 -8.16 9.60 31.48
N PHE A 389 -9.00 8.63 31.80
CA PHE A 389 -10.24 8.86 32.56
C PHE A 389 -10.43 7.81 33.65
N SER A 390 -11.18 8.17 34.68
CA SER A 390 -11.59 7.26 35.75
C SER A 390 -12.98 7.57 36.27
N VAL A 391 -13.66 6.54 36.78
CA VAL A 391 -14.92 6.64 37.52
C VAL A 391 -14.75 5.86 38.83
N PRO A 392 -14.80 6.52 40.01
CA PRO A 392 -14.91 7.97 40.22
C PRO A 392 -13.71 8.75 39.66
N THR A 393 -13.84 10.06 39.48
CA THR A 393 -12.78 10.91 38.92
C THR A 393 -11.56 10.95 39.83
N LEU A 394 -10.44 10.41 39.38
CA LEU A 394 -9.14 10.43 40.06
C LEU A 394 -8.18 11.39 39.34
N ASP A 395 -7.10 11.77 40.02
CA ASP A 395 -5.98 12.41 39.34
C ASP A 395 -5.32 11.47 38.32
N GLN A 396 -4.56 12.04 37.37
CA GLN A 396 -3.97 11.27 36.28
C GLN A 396 -2.98 10.21 36.77
N THR A 397 -2.23 10.47 37.85
CA THR A 397 -1.26 9.54 38.42
C THR A 397 -1.96 8.32 38.99
N ASN A 398 -3.00 8.52 39.80
CA ASN A 398 -3.81 7.43 40.32
C ASN A 398 -4.58 6.71 39.19
N THR A 399 -5.10 7.44 38.20
CA THR A 399 -5.76 6.81 37.03
C THR A 399 -4.81 5.88 36.29
N LEU A 400 -3.59 6.31 36.00
CA LEU A 400 -2.56 5.47 35.38
C LEU A 400 -2.18 4.28 36.29
N SER A 401 -2.08 4.49 37.59
CA SER A 401 -1.82 3.44 38.58
C SER A 401 -2.90 2.35 38.58
N TYR A 402 -4.18 2.73 38.51
CA TYR A 402 -5.27 1.77 38.38
C TYR A 402 -5.27 1.04 37.03
N ILE A 403 -4.90 1.71 35.94
CA ILE A 403 -4.75 1.07 34.62
C ILE A 403 -3.67 0.00 34.68
N LEU A 404 -2.46 0.36 35.15
CA LEU A 404 -1.27 -0.50 35.12
C LEU A 404 -1.22 -1.54 36.24
N LEU A 405 -1.49 -1.11 37.47
CA LEU A 405 -1.29 -1.91 38.70
C LEU A 405 -2.61 -2.39 39.30
N GLY A 406 -3.72 -1.69 39.03
CA GLY A 406 -5.03 -2.00 39.61
C GLY A 406 -5.22 -1.52 41.05
N LYS A 407 -4.36 -0.63 41.53
CA LYS A 407 -4.38 -0.07 42.89
C LYS A 407 -3.89 1.38 42.85
N PRO A 408 -4.13 2.20 43.89
CA PRO A 408 -3.69 3.60 43.90
C PRO A 408 -2.17 3.72 43.99
N ALA A 409 -1.62 4.82 43.47
CA ALA A 409 -0.17 5.04 43.36
C ALA A 409 0.52 5.07 44.74
N SER A 410 -0.18 5.52 45.79
CA SER A 410 0.32 5.50 47.16
C SER A 410 0.56 4.09 47.72
N SER A 411 -0.03 3.06 47.12
CA SER A 411 0.10 1.66 47.52
C SER A 411 1.03 0.85 46.60
N ALA A 412 1.69 1.52 45.65
CA ALA A 412 2.65 0.91 44.76
C ALA A 412 3.99 0.67 45.49
N THR A 413 4.53 -0.53 45.32
CA THR A 413 5.86 -0.90 45.80
C THR A 413 6.95 -0.20 44.99
N SER A 414 8.18 -0.17 45.49
CA SER A 414 9.31 0.48 44.81
C SER A 414 9.52 -0.02 43.37
N GLY A 415 9.30 -1.32 43.10
CA GLY A 415 9.39 -1.88 41.75
C GLY A 415 8.22 -1.48 40.85
N GLU A 416 7.00 -1.40 41.38
CA GLU A 416 5.81 -0.96 40.61
C GLU A 416 5.85 0.54 40.29
N ASN A 417 6.48 1.34 41.15
CA ASN A 417 6.71 2.76 40.90
C ASN A 417 7.64 3.00 39.70
N GLN A 418 8.59 2.11 39.45
CA GLN A 418 9.43 2.15 38.26
C GLN A 418 8.62 1.89 36.97
N VAL A 419 7.64 0.99 37.03
CA VAL A 419 6.71 0.72 35.91
C VAL A 419 5.81 1.93 35.63
N LEU A 420 5.34 2.61 36.68
CA LEU A 420 4.56 3.85 36.54
C LEU A 420 5.38 4.97 35.89
N LEU A 421 6.64 5.12 36.30
CA LEU A 421 7.53 6.15 35.78
C LEU A 421 7.92 5.89 34.31
N SER A 422 8.19 4.63 33.94
CA SER A 422 8.50 4.26 32.55
C SER A 422 7.29 4.36 31.61
N ALA A 423 6.08 4.08 32.10
CA ALA A 423 4.88 4.35 31.34
C ALA A 423 4.67 5.86 31.17
N ALA A 424 4.83 6.66 32.23
CA ALA A 424 4.67 8.11 32.15
C ALA A 424 5.71 8.80 31.24
N SER A 425 6.90 8.22 31.04
CA SER A 425 7.89 8.79 30.10
C SER A 425 7.59 8.45 28.63
N THR A 426 6.98 7.30 28.36
CA THR A 426 6.67 6.82 27.00
C THR A 426 5.36 7.36 26.46
N LEU A 427 4.47 7.85 27.32
CA LEU A 427 3.17 8.38 26.93
C LEU A 427 3.29 9.85 26.47
N PRO A 428 2.94 10.19 25.22
CA PRO A 428 3.10 11.55 24.67
C PRO A 428 2.41 12.64 25.50
N PHE A 429 1.29 12.32 26.17
CA PHE A 429 0.54 13.25 27.00
C PHE A 429 1.13 13.45 28.41
N ALA A 430 1.97 12.53 28.90
CA ALA A 430 2.60 12.62 30.21
C ALA A 430 3.91 13.43 30.19
N GLN A 431 4.42 13.74 28.98
CA GLN A 431 5.52 14.68 28.76
C GLN A 431 5.13 16.15 29.00
N GLY A 432 3.83 16.45 29.08
CA GLY A 432 3.32 17.76 29.49
C GLY A 432 3.53 18.02 30.99
N GLU A 433 4.62 18.70 31.34
CA GLU A 433 5.06 19.44 32.55
C GLU A 433 4.62 19.05 34.00
N GLY A 434 3.72 18.09 34.25
CA GLY A 434 3.13 17.88 35.57
C GLY A 434 3.16 16.46 36.13
N MET A 435 3.18 15.43 35.27
CA MET A 435 2.95 14.05 35.72
C MET A 435 4.24 13.40 36.25
N ILE A 436 5.34 13.53 35.52
CA ILE A 436 6.67 13.02 35.92
C ILE A 436 7.10 13.64 37.25
N LYS A 437 6.91 14.96 37.40
CA LYS A 437 7.25 15.71 38.62
C LYS A 437 6.41 15.30 39.84
N LYS A 438 5.14 14.92 39.66
CA LYS A 438 4.27 14.43 40.76
C LYS A 438 4.67 13.04 41.22
N ILE A 439 4.97 12.13 40.29
CA ILE A 439 5.47 10.78 40.61
C ILE A 439 6.83 10.89 41.30
N SER A 440 7.71 11.77 40.82
CA SER A 440 9.03 11.98 41.44
C SER A 440 8.93 12.50 42.87
N THR A 441 8.03 13.46 43.12
CA THR A 441 7.79 14.00 44.47
C THR A 441 7.24 12.92 45.41
N GLN A 442 6.33 12.05 44.95
CA GLN A 442 5.81 10.93 45.76
C GLN A 442 6.88 9.89 46.10
N LEU A 443 7.89 9.72 45.24
CA LEU A 443 9.05 8.85 45.46
C LEU A 443 10.16 9.52 46.29
N GLY A 444 10.00 10.79 46.64
CA GLY A 444 11.02 11.58 47.31
C GLY A 444 12.28 11.75 46.46
N LEU A 445 12.09 11.93 45.14
CA LEU A 445 13.13 12.20 44.15
C LEU A 445 13.18 13.70 43.88
N ASP A 446 14.40 14.25 43.85
CA ASP A 446 14.63 15.68 43.65
C ASP A 446 14.65 16.06 42.17
N GLU A 447 14.93 15.08 41.29
CA GLU A 447 14.95 15.27 39.83
C GLU A 447 14.28 14.09 39.14
N ALA A 448 13.35 14.36 38.21
CA ALA A 448 12.85 13.39 37.26
C ALA A 448 12.37 14.11 36.01
N GLY A 449 12.92 13.76 34.85
CA GLY A 449 12.57 14.43 33.60
C GLY A 449 13.39 13.93 32.42
N LEU A 450 13.06 14.47 31.25
CA LEU A 450 13.88 14.32 30.05
C LEU A 450 15.09 15.25 30.17
N SER A 451 16.28 14.70 30.06
CA SER A 451 17.53 15.48 29.98
C SER A 451 18.22 15.19 28.66
N SER A 452 18.67 16.27 28.01
CA SER A 452 19.54 16.21 26.83
C SER A 452 20.99 16.57 27.19
N GLU A 453 21.30 16.78 28.47
CA GLU A 453 22.62 17.21 28.93
C GLU A 453 23.47 16.06 29.50
N GLY A 454 24.61 15.84 28.84
CA GLY A 454 25.76 15.15 29.39
C GLY A 454 25.88 13.68 28.99
N GLY A 455 26.74 13.40 27.99
CA GLY A 455 27.42 12.11 27.77
C GLY A 455 26.56 10.91 27.33
N ILE A 456 25.26 10.95 27.56
CA ILE A 456 24.28 9.95 27.13
C ILE A 456 23.78 10.41 25.76
N GLY A 457 23.87 9.55 24.74
CA GLY A 457 23.33 9.86 23.41
C GLY A 457 21.86 10.30 23.49
N GLU A 458 21.48 11.19 22.58
CA GLU A 458 20.12 11.63 22.24
C GLU A 458 19.03 11.35 23.29
N THR A 459 18.64 12.38 24.06
CA THR A 459 17.46 12.39 24.95
C THR A 459 17.33 11.20 25.91
N ALA A 460 17.73 11.38 27.17
CA ALA A 460 17.61 10.38 28.22
C ALA A 460 16.50 10.74 29.23
N LEU A 461 15.81 9.74 29.76
CA LEU A 461 15.00 9.89 30.98
C LEU A 461 15.94 9.80 32.19
N VAL A 462 16.07 10.88 32.94
CA VAL A 462 16.94 10.96 34.13
C VAL A 462 16.09 11.01 35.39
N VAL A 463 16.50 10.23 36.39
CA VAL A 463 15.91 10.20 37.72
C VAL A 463 17.02 10.39 38.76
N GLY A 464 16.88 11.37 39.65
CA GLY A 464 17.93 11.73 40.60
C GLY A 464 17.45 12.16 41.97
N LYS A 465 18.35 12.04 42.95
CA LYS A 465 18.12 12.39 44.36
C LYS A 465 19.39 12.92 45.01
N TYR A 466 19.25 13.97 45.82
CA TYR A 466 20.25 14.46 46.74
C TYR A 466 20.17 13.66 48.05
N LEU A 467 21.24 12.92 48.35
CA LEU A 467 21.39 12.23 49.64
C LEU A 467 21.96 13.16 50.72
N SER A 468 22.64 14.23 50.30
CA SER A 468 23.09 15.35 51.14
C SER A 468 23.22 16.60 50.26
N PRO A 469 23.44 17.80 50.84
CA PRO A 469 23.68 19.02 50.05
C PRO A 469 24.81 18.89 49.01
N ASN A 470 25.74 17.95 49.24
CA ASN A 470 26.93 17.75 48.41
C ASN A 470 26.93 16.41 47.66
N LEU A 471 25.95 15.52 47.86
CA LEU A 471 25.93 14.19 47.24
C LEU A 471 24.63 13.99 46.46
N TYR A 472 24.76 13.90 45.14
CA TYR A 472 23.67 13.66 44.21
C TYR A 472 23.88 12.33 43.48
N ILE A 473 22.84 11.52 43.40
CA ILE A 473 22.85 10.25 42.67
C ILE A 473 21.75 10.29 41.64
N SER A 474 22.06 9.84 40.42
CA SER A 474 21.11 9.78 39.31
C SER A 474 21.27 8.53 38.47
N TYR A 475 20.17 8.15 37.82
CA TYR A 475 20.08 7.05 36.89
C TYR A 475 19.36 7.52 35.63
N GLY A 476 20.01 7.36 34.48
CA GLY A 476 19.53 7.76 33.16
C GLY A 476 19.29 6.54 32.27
N ILE A 477 18.18 6.56 31.53
CA ILE A 477 17.84 5.56 30.51
C ILE A 477 17.72 6.29 29.16
N GLY A 478 18.53 5.90 28.17
CA GLY A 478 18.43 6.37 26.80
C GLY A 478 17.10 5.92 26.17
N LEU A 479 16.43 6.84 25.45
CA LEU A 479 15.12 6.54 24.84
C LEU A 479 15.24 5.95 23.42
N PHE A 480 16.36 6.19 22.76
CA PHE A 480 16.60 5.80 21.37
C PHE A 480 17.72 4.78 21.23
N ASP A 481 18.73 4.85 22.10
CA ASP A 481 19.70 3.80 22.32
C ASP A 481 19.35 3.06 23.62
N ASN A 482 19.53 1.74 23.67
CA ASN A 482 19.21 0.94 24.85
C ASN A 482 20.29 1.10 25.94
N SER A 483 20.72 2.35 26.18
CA SER A 483 21.82 2.72 27.04
C SER A 483 21.30 3.05 28.45
N ASN A 484 22.00 2.56 29.47
CA ASN A 484 21.69 2.86 30.87
C ASN A 484 22.93 3.48 31.50
N VAL A 485 22.79 4.64 32.14
CA VAL A 485 23.90 5.35 32.76
C VAL A 485 23.56 5.71 34.21
N PHE A 486 24.37 5.24 35.13
CA PHE A 486 24.33 5.61 36.53
C PHE A 486 25.37 6.69 36.80
N ARG A 487 24.97 7.80 37.43
CA ARG A 487 25.85 8.95 37.71
C ARG A 487 25.80 9.30 39.19
N ILE A 488 26.97 9.37 39.82
CA ILE A 488 27.18 9.91 41.17
C ILE A 488 27.92 11.23 41.03
N ARG A 489 27.41 12.28 41.66
CA ARG A 489 28.04 13.59 41.73
C ARG A 489 28.28 13.97 43.19
N TYR A 490 29.53 14.31 43.50
CA TYR A 490 29.92 14.76 44.83
C TYR A 490 30.64 16.12 44.77
N GLU A 491 30.12 17.11 45.48
CA GLU A 491 30.73 18.42 45.64
C GLU A 491 31.81 18.37 46.74
N LEU A 492 33.07 18.40 46.34
CA LEU A 492 34.20 18.47 47.29
C LEU A 492 34.31 19.88 47.90
N SER A 493 34.04 20.91 47.10
CA SER A 493 34.03 22.31 47.50
C SER A 493 33.23 23.14 46.49
N LYS A 494 33.03 24.44 46.74
CA LYS A 494 32.37 25.36 45.79
C LYS A 494 32.97 25.38 44.38
N ARG A 495 34.20 24.89 44.20
CA ARG A 495 34.91 24.90 42.91
C ARG A 495 35.26 23.52 42.38
N TRP A 496 35.13 22.46 43.18
CA TRP A 496 35.59 21.12 42.84
C TRP A 496 34.46 20.11 42.98
N ARG A 497 34.18 19.39 41.89
CA ARG A 497 33.15 18.36 41.81
C ARG A 497 33.75 17.08 41.25
N ILE A 498 33.50 15.95 41.91
CA ILE A 498 33.73 14.63 41.34
C ILE A 498 32.42 14.15 40.72
N GLU A 499 32.49 13.66 39.48
CA GLU A 499 31.38 13.01 38.80
C GLU A 499 31.85 11.61 38.37
N THR A 500 31.10 10.58 38.74
CA THR A 500 31.36 9.20 38.34
C THR A 500 30.19 8.75 37.50
N GLU A 501 30.47 8.21 36.32
CA GLU A 501 29.47 7.68 35.40
C GLU A 501 29.76 6.21 35.13
N THR A 502 28.72 5.39 35.09
CA THR A 502 28.81 3.94 34.87
C THR A 502 27.68 3.50 33.97
N GLY A 503 28.00 2.90 32.82
CA GLY A 503 27.04 2.49 31.81
C GLY A 503 27.72 1.79 30.63
N THR A 504 27.42 2.21 29.40
CA THR A 504 28.10 1.75 28.18
C THR A 504 29.60 2.11 28.16
N GLN A 505 29.96 3.22 28.77
CA GLN A 505 31.33 3.58 29.16
C GLN A 505 31.32 3.92 30.66
N SER A 506 32.43 3.67 31.35
CA SER A 506 32.59 3.98 32.77
C SER A 506 33.78 4.90 32.96
N GLY A 507 33.62 5.96 33.75
CA GLY A 507 34.62 6.99 33.93
C GLY A 507 34.43 7.78 35.21
N VAL A 508 35.52 8.40 35.68
CA VAL A 508 35.50 9.32 36.81
C VAL A 508 36.09 10.64 36.33
N ASP A 509 35.27 11.68 36.39
CA ASP A 509 35.64 13.05 36.06
C ASP A 509 35.86 13.85 37.35
N LEU A 510 36.92 14.66 37.36
CA LEU A 510 37.11 15.72 38.35
C LEU A 510 36.97 17.06 37.64
N ARG A 511 35.89 17.79 37.95
CA ARG A 511 35.56 19.07 37.31
C ARG A 511 35.87 20.23 38.25
N TYR A 512 36.55 21.24 37.71
CA TYR A 512 36.86 22.49 38.38
C TYR A 512 36.10 23.65 37.72
N THR A 513 35.33 24.42 38.49
CA THR A 513 34.52 25.54 37.97
C THR A 513 35.03 26.87 38.52
N LEU A 514 35.22 27.84 37.62
CA LEU A 514 35.56 29.24 37.92
C LEU A 514 34.39 30.13 37.52
N GLU A 515 33.58 30.56 38.48
CA GLU A 515 32.63 31.65 38.27
C GLU A 515 33.38 32.98 38.25
N ARG A 516 33.06 33.84 37.28
CA ARG A 516 33.64 35.17 37.10
C ARG A 516 32.68 36.25 37.58
#